data_AF-A0A7X4FQ34-F1
#
_entry.id   AF-A0A7X4FQ34-F1
#
_cell.length_a   1.000
_cell.length_b   1.000
_cell.length_c   1.000
_cell.angle_alpha   90.00
_cell.angle_beta   90.00
_cell.angle_gamma   90.00
#
_symmetry.space_group_name_H-M   'P 1'
#
loop_
_entity.id
_entity.type
_entity.pdbx_description
1 polymer ?
#
loop_
_entity_poly.entity_id
_entity_poly.type
_entity_poly.pdbx_seq_one_letter_code
_entity_poly.pdbx_strand_id
1 'polypeptide(L)'
;MRLDASGVGRFLRLLDLPPEVQDWVDWGRGDFVGFSSASELVRLRDHEEQRLVADAILSDRLTSKEVRQVVQLRDRSGRAVPDCIREVVGMRPVVERRFVFMGAIADEDMVAALGNLAQSERDKILAGGIDAVGLRGASGRLGTRIFTLVGGEDFGESMAHVGRGTIEGLVRDHLQESIESGSSAG
;
A
#
# COMPACT_ATOMS: atom_id res chain seq x y z
N MET A 1 -24.25 17.12 -25.64
CA MET A 1 -24.76 16.80 -24.29
C MET A 1 -26.14 17.41 -24.16
N ARG A 2 -27.22 16.61 -24.18
CA ARG A 2 -28.57 17.11 -23.87
C ARG A 2 -28.64 17.28 -22.35
N LEU A 3 -28.59 18.51 -21.88
CA LEU A 3 -28.84 18.82 -20.48
C LEU A 3 -30.35 18.67 -20.24
N ASP A 4 -30.74 17.64 -19.50
CA ASP A 4 -32.11 17.57 -18.98
C ASP A 4 -32.31 18.65 -17.90
N ALA A 5 -33.58 18.91 -17.55
CA ALA A 5 -33.92 19.92 -16.53
C ALA A 5 -33.21 19.67 -15.18
N SER A 6 -32.87 18.42 -14.88
CA SER A 6 -32.17 18.04 -13.65
C SER A 6 -30.68 18.44 -13.67
N GLY A 7 -30.03 18.34 -14.83
CA GLY A 7 -28.65 18.76 -15.06
C GLY A 7 -28.47 20.27 -14.99
N VAL A 8 -29.39 21.03 -15.60
CA VAL A 8 -29.40 22.51 -15.50
C VAL A 8 -29.58 22.96 -14.06
N GLY A 9 -30.51 22.34 -13.32
CA GLY A 9 -30.74 22.69 -11.91
C GLY A 9 -29.59 22.34 -10.96
N ARG A 10 -28.72 21.38 -11.31
CA ARG A 10 -27.46 21.15 -10.56
C ARG A 10 -26.41 22.17 -10.91
N PHE A 11 -26.29 22.55 -12.18
CA PHE A 11 -25.34 23.56 -12.62
C PHE A 11 -25.63 24.93 -12.00
N LEU A 12 -26.89 25.38 -12.02
CA LEU A 12 -27.26 26.67 -11.44
C LEU A 12 -26.99 26.74 -9.93
N ARG A 13 -27.10 25.62 -9.23
CA ARG A 13 -26.77 25.50 -7.80
C ARG A 13 -25.29 25.72 -7.50
N LEU A 14 -24.38 25.55 -8.47
CA LEU A 14 -22.96 25.83 -8.25
C LEU A 14 -22.69 27.32 -8.04
N LEU A 15 -23.62 28.20 -8.44
CA LEU A 15 -23.54 29.64 -8.16
C LEU A 15 -23.66 29.95 -6.66
N ASP A 16 -24.13 28.99 -5.85
CA ASP A 16 -24.21 29.10 -4.39
C ASP A 16 -22.89 28.74 -3.69
N LEU A 17 -21.86 28.33 -4.44
CA LEU A 17 -20.52 28.09 -3.89
C LEU A 17 -19.78 29.41 -3.65
N PRO A 18 -18.74 29.43 -2.79
CA PRO A 18 -17.88 30.59 -2.64
C PRO A 18 -17.18 30.90 -3.98
N PRO A 19 -17.01 32.17 -4.37
CA PRO A 19 -16.47 32.54 -5.69
C PRO A 19 -15.15 31.84 -6.04
N GLU A 20 -14.24 31.75 -5.08
CA GLU A 20 -12.96 31.06 -5.23
C GLU A 20 -13.09 29.56 -5.50
N VAL A 21 -14.11 28.91 -4.91
CA VAL A 21 -14.39 27.48 -5.19
C VAL A 21 -15.04 27.32 -6.56
N GLN A 22 -15.84 28.30 -7.01
CA GLN A 22 -16.41 28.29 -8.36
C GLN A 22 -15.30 28.29 -9.42
N ASP A 23 -14.24 29.07 -9.22
CA ASP A 23 -13.07 29.13 -10.11
C ASP A 23 -12.31 27.80 -10.16
N TRP A 24 -12.44 26.94 -9.14
CA TRP A 24 -11.85 25.61 -9.10
C TRP A 24 -12.75 24.53 -9.71
N VAL A 25 -13.99 24.84 -10.10
CA VAL A 25 -14.87 23.82 -10.67
C VAL A 25 -14.45 23.52 -12.10
N ASP A 26 -14.13 22.25 -12.35
CA ASP A 26 -13.77 21.76 -13.68
C ASP A 26 -14.65 20.60 -14.14
N TRP A 27 -14.70 20.44 -15.46
CA TRP A 27 -15.59 19.55 -16.20
C TRP A 27 -14.93 18.25 -16.65
N GLY A 28 -13.77 17.89 -16.08
CA GLY A 28 -13.23 16.53 -16.22
C GLY A 28 -11.72 16.40 -16.35
N ARG A 29 -10.89 17.41 -16.05
CA ARG A 29 -9.42 17.28 -16.15
C ARG A 29 -8.73 16.75 -14.88
N GLY A 30 -9.48 16.35 -13.86
CA GLY A 30 -8.96 15.54 -12.73
C GLY A 30 -8.09 16.28 -11.71
N ASP A 31 -7.53 17.44 -12.07
CA ASP A 31 -6.68 18.25 -11.19
C ASP A 31 -7.43 19.28 -10.34
N PHE A 32 -8.70 19.49 -10.63
CA PHE A 32 -9.56 20.51 -10.03
C PHE A 32 -10.85 19.88 -9.46
N VAL A 33 -11.71 20.70 -8.85
CA VAL A 33 -12.97 20.23 -8.25
C VAL A 33 -13.93 19.80 -9.36
N GLY A 34 -14.09 18.50 -9.54
CA GLY A 34 -15.02 17.98 -10.55
C GLY A 34 -16.48 18.38 -10.28
N PHE A 35 -17.27 18.61 -11.33
CA PHE A 35 -18.70 18.97 -11.25
C PHE A 35 -19.52 18.13 -10.25
N SER A 36 -19.29 16.81 -10.20
CA SER A 36 -20.01 15.91 -9.28
C SER A 36 -19.66 16.20 -7.82
N SER A 37 -18.40 16.50 -7.52
CA SER A 37 -17.96 16.88 -6.17
C SER A 37 -18.50 18.26 -5.81
N ALA A 38 -18.40 19.23 -6.73
CA ALA A 38 -18.96 20.57 -6.55
C ALA A 38 -20.47 20.54 -6.25
N SER A 39 -21.22 19.67 -6.93
CA SER A 39 -22.65 19.48 -6.69
C SER A 39 -22.97 18.93 -5.29
N GLU A 40 -22.05 18.18 -4.67
CA GLU A 40 -22.19 17.74 -3.28
C GLU A 40 -21.82 18.85 -2.30
N LEU A 41 -20.81 19.69 -2.61
CA LEU A 41 -20.39 20.83 -1.77
C LEU A 41 -21.55 21.79 -1.48
N VAL A 42 -22.38 22.11 -2.50
CA VAL A 42 -23.53 23.02 -2.35
C VAL A 42 -24.53 22.55 -1.28
N ARG A 43 -24.50 21.28 -0.88
CA ARG A 43 -25.37 20.76 0.18
C ARG A 43 -24.93 21.19 1.57
N LEU A 44 -23.65 21.52 1.75
CA LEU A 44 -23.15 22.17 2.96
C LEU A 44 -23.67 23.61 2.95
N ARG A 45 -24.25 24.06 4.07
CA ARG A 45 -24.87 25.38 4.17
C ARG A 45 -23.87 26.50 4.49
N ASP A 46 -22.71 26.14 5.01
CA ASP A 46 -21.67 27.06 5.43
C ASP A 46 -20.58 27.15 4.36
N HIS A 47 -20.24 28.37 3.96
CA HIS A 47 -19.20 28.65 2.97
C HIS A 47 -17.81 28.24 3.48
N GLU A 48 -17.54 28.36 4.78
CA GLU A 48 -16.27 27.87 5.35
C GLU A 48 -16.17 26.35 5.23
N GLU A 49 -17.27 25.64 5.44
CA GLU A 49 -17.32 24.18 5.27
C GLU A 49 -17.14 23.76 3.82
N GLN A 50 -17.75 24.50 2.89
CA GLN A 50 -17.55 24.30 1.45
C GLN A 50 -16.08 24.49 1.06
N ARG A 51 -15.40 25.54 1.58
CA ARG A 51 -13.96 25.78 1.37
C ARG A 51 -13.12 24.63 1.90
N LEU A 52 -13.35 24.21 3.14
CA LEU A 52 -12.58 23.14 3.77
C LEU A 52 -12.67 21.82 2.99
N VAL A 53 -13.85 21.45 2.49
CA VAL A 53 -13.98 20.24 1.66
C VAL A 53 -13.38 20.46 0.27
N ALA A 54 -13.51 21.65 -0.32
CA ALA A 54 -12.88 21.97 -1.60
C ALA A 54 -11.35 21.87 -1.53
N ASP A 55 -10.74 22.42 -0.48
CA ASP A 55 -9.30 22.30 -0.21
C ASP A 55 -8.89 20.82 -0.07
N ALA A 56 -9.66 20.03 0.69
CA ALA A 56 -9.38 18.60 0.85
C ALA A 56 -9.49 17.82 -0.47
N ILE A 57 -10.39 18.20 -1.39
CA ILE A 57 -10.44 17.61 -2.74
C ILE A 57 -9.11 17.81 -3.45
N LEU A 58 -8.48 18.98 -3.32
CA LEU A 58 -7.22 19.29 -3.98
C LEU A 58 -6.02 18.68 -3.25
N SER A 59 -5.96 18.79 -1.91
CA SER A 59 -4.83 18.33 -1.10
C SER A 59 -4.80 16.81 -0.92
N ASP A 60 -5.94 16.21 -0.59
CA ASP A 60 -6.05 14.77 -0.29
C ASP A 60 -6.56 13.98 -1.50
N ARG A 61 -6.78 14.64 -2.64
CA ARG A 61 -7.31 14.03 -3.88
C ARG A 61 -8.60 13.25 -3.62
N LEU A 62 -9.53 13.84 -2.86
CA LEU A 62 -10.81 13.18 -2.55
C LEU A 62 -11.59 12.86 -3.83
N THR A 63 -12.03 11.61 -3.93
CA THR A 63 -12.94 11.19 -5.01
C THR A 63 -14.34 11.74 -4.78
N SER A 64 -15.16 11.83 -5.82
CA SER A 64 -16.57 12.27 -5.69
C SER A 64 -17.39 11.41 -4.71
N LYS A 65 -17.04 10.13 -4.54
CA LYS A 65 -17.64 9.24 -3.54
C LYS A 65 -17.24 9.63 -2.13
N GLU A 66 -15.95 9.93 -1.90
CA GLU A 66 -15.44 10.37 -0.61
C GLU A 66 -16.01 11.73 -0.23
N VAL A 67 -16.09 12.68 -1.17
CA VAL A 67 -16.74 13.99 -0.94
C VAL A 67 -18.19 13.80 -0.49
N ARG A 68 -18.95 12.94 -1.17
CA ARG A 68 -20.33 12.60 -0.75
C ARG A 68 -20.36 12.01 0.65
N GLN A 69 -19.41 11.14 1.00
CA GLN A 69 -19.33 10.56 2.34
C GLN A 69 -19.06 11.63 3.40
N VAL A 70 -18.11 12.55 3.15
CA VAL A 70 -17.82 13.68 4.06
C VAL A 70 -19.07 14.52 4.30
N VAL A 71 -19.76 14.94 3.23
CA VAL A 71 -20.99 15.74 3.31
C VAL A 71 -22.09 14.99 4.08
N GLN A 72 -22.30 13.71 3.80
CA GLN A 72 -23.29 12.89 4.51
C GLN A 72 -22.95 12.70 5.99
N LEU A 73 -21.67 12.50 6.31
CA LEU A 73 -21.20 12.34 7.68
C LEU A 73 -21.41 13.63 8.46
N ARG A 74 -21.08 14.79 7.85
CA ARG A 74 -21.35 16.11 8.41
C ARG A 74 -22.84 16.32 8.66
N ASP A 75 -23.69 16.11 7.64
CA ASP A 75 -25.14 16.31 7.71
C ASP A 75 -25.80 15.47 8.82
N ARG A 76 -25.32 14.22 9.02
CA ARG A 76 -25.93 13.28 9.97
C ARG A 76 -25.42 13.44 11.40
N SER A 77 -24.14 13.77 11.56
CA SER A 77 -23.49 13.78 12.88
C SER A 77 -23.34 15.19 13.48
N GLY A 78 -23.40 16.23 12.65
CA GLY A 78 -23.09 17.61 13.08
C GLY A 78 -21.63 17.84 13.47
N ARG A 79 -20.74 16.87 13.26
CA ARG A 79 -19.31 16.97 13.60
C ARG A 79 -18.60 17.99 12.73
N ALA A 80 -17.47 18.52 13.21
CA ALA A 80 -16.65 19.44 12.43
C ALA A 80 -16.21 18.78 11.11
N VAL A 81 -16.23 19.54 10.01
CA VAL A 81 -15.82 19.07 8.67
C VAL A 81 -14.41 18.46 8.67
N PRO A 82 -13.39 19.05 9.33
CA PRO A 82 -12.06 18.45 9.42
C PRO A 82 -12.05 17.04 10.04
N ASP A 83 -12.94 16.77 10.99
CA ASP A 83 -13.05 15.44 11.60
C ASP A 83 -13.68 14.43 10.63
N CYS A 84 -14.66 14.87 9.86
CA CYS A 84 -15.31 14.05 8.84
C CYS A 84 -14.34 13.70 7.70
N ILE A 85 -13.51 14.66 7.28
CA ILE A 85 -12.46 14.44 6.27
C ILE A 85 -11.45 13.41 6.77
N ARG A 86 -10.90 13.60 7.98
CA ARG A 86 -9.93 12.67 8.56
C ARG A 86 -10.46 11.24 8.65
N GLU A 87 -11.72 11.08 9.02
CA GLU A 87 -12.36 9.77 9.09
C GLU A 87 -12.50 9.12 7.70
N VAL A 88 -12.99 9.86 6.70
CA VAL A 88 -13.13 9.34 5.33
C VAL A 88 -11.78 8.98 4.72
N VAL A 89 -10.77 9.84 4.87
CA VAL A 89 -9.40 9.55 4.40
C VAL A 89 -8.81 8.36 5.14
N GLY A 90 -9.05 8.24 6.45
CA GLY A 90 -8.59 7.11 7.26
C GLY A 90 -9.23 5.77 6.90
N MET A 91 -10.38 5.76 6.20
CA MET A 91 -11.01 4.54 5.68
C MET A 91 -10.39 4.06 4.35
N ARG A 92 -9.44 4.82 3.76
CA ARG A 92 -8.79 4.41 2.51
C ARG A 92 -8.03 3.11 2.72
N PRO A 93 -8.19 2.12 1.82
CA PRO A 93 -7.39 0.91 1.87
C PRO A 93 -5.92 1.26 1.65
N VAL A 94 -5.06 0.85 2.58
CA VAL A 94 -3.61 0.89 2.40
C VAL A 94 -3.21 -0.34 1.62
N VAL A 95 -2.72 -0.16 0.39
CA VAL A 95 -2.21 -1.26 -0.43
C VAL A 95 -0.77 -1.54 -0.02
N GLU A 96 -0.56 -2.58 0.78
CA GLU A 96 0.79 -3.10 1.04
C GLU A 96 1.27 -3.95 -0.14
N ARG A 97 2.36 -3.53 -0.78
CA ARG A 97 3.05 -4.35 -1.78
C ARG A 97 4.09 -5.21 -1.09
N ARG A 98 4.03 -6.52 -1.33
CA ARG A 98 5.02 -7.49 -0.88
C ARG A 98 5.67 -8.12 -2.08
N PHE A 99 6.99 -8.23 -2.06
CA PHE A 99 7.76 -8.92 -3.08
C PHE A 99 8.04 -10.33 -2.60
N VAL A 100 7.83 -11.31 -3.48
CA VAL A 100 8.08 -12.73 -3.21
C VAL A 100 9.14 -13.22 -4.16
N PHE A 101 10.20 -13.79 -3.59
CA PHE A 101 11.22 -14.50 -4.34
C PHE A 101 11.19 -15.98 -3.96
N MET A 102 11.20 -16.85 -4.96
CA MET A 102 11.28 -18.29 -4.78
C MET A 102 12.51 -18.81 -5.49
N GLY A 103 13.36 -19.53 -4.75
CA GLY A 103 14.49 -20.27 -5.30
C GLY A 103 14.31 -21.77 -5.12
N ALA A 104 14.86 -22.53 -6.06
CA ALA A 104 14.98 -23.98 -5.94
C ALA A 104 16.35 -24.34 -5.37
N ILE A 105 16.42 -25.46 -4.66
CA ILE A 105 17.65 -26.09 -4.19
C ILE A 105 17.86 -27.30 -5.09
N ALA A 106 18.89 -27.24 -5.94
CA ALA A 106 19.15 -28.29 -6.92
C ALA A 106 20.10 -29.39 -6.41
N ASP A 107 20.85 -29.09 -5.34
CA ASP A 107 21.86 -29.98 -4.78
C ASP A 107 21.21 -31.08 -3.92
N GLU A 108 21.31 -32.34 -4.36
CA GLU A 108 20.67 -33.47 -3.67
C GLU A 108 21.29 -33.77 -2.29
N ASP A 109 22.57 -33.45 -2.06
CA ASP A 109 23.20 -33.62 -0.75
C ASP A 109 22.63 -32.60 0.24
N MET A 110 22.43 -31.37 -0.22
CA MET A 110 21.77 -30.31 0.55
C MET A 110 20.30 -30.64 0.84
N VAL A 111 19.58 -31.21 -0.13
CA VAL A 111 18.20 -31.68 0.06
C VAL A 111 18.13 -32.75 1.15
N ALA A 112 19.07 -33.71 1.14
CA ALA A 112 19.14 -34.77 2.15
C ALA A 112 19.47 -34.20 3.54
N ALA A 113 20.43 -33.28 3.64
CA ALA A 113 20.79 -32.63 4.90
C ALA A 113 19.61 -31.83 5.48
N LEU A 114 18.95 -31.00 4.66
CA LEU A 114 17.77 -30.24 5.06
C LEU A 114 16.59 -31.14 5.45
N GLY A 115 16.49 -32.34 4.85
CA GLY A 115 15.46 -33.33 5.17
C GLY A 115 15.55 -33.87 6.60
N ASN A 116 16.74 -33.83 7.21
CA ASN A 116 16.97 -34.29 8.58
C ASN A 116 16.76 -33.20 9.64
N LEU A 117 16.50 -31.95 9.23
CA LEU A 117 16.34 -30.80 10.12
C LEU A 117 14.87 -30.45 10.38
N ALA A 118 14.57 -30.04 11.60
CA ALA A 118 13.29 -29.43 11.92
C ALA A 118 13.11 -28.12 11.14
N GLN A 119 11.86 -27.71 10.88
CA GLN A 119 11.56 -26.46 10.18
C GLN A 119 12.20 -25.25 10.86
N SER A 120 12.19 -25.21 12.19
CA SER A 120 12.81 -24.12 12.97
C SER A 120 14.33 -24.01 12.78
N GLU A 121 15.01 -25.13 12.54
CA GLU A 121 16.46 -25.14 12.30
C GLU A 121 16.76 -24.65 10.88
N ARG A 122 15.96 -25.10 9.90
CA ARG A 122 16.05 -24.61 8.52
C ARG A 122 15.77 -23.12 8.41
N ASP A 123 14.75 -22.63 9.11
CA ASP A 123 14.42 -21.20 9.10
C ASP A 123 15.50 -20.35 9.79
N LYS A 124 16.22 -20.89 10.79
CA LYS A 124 17.41 -20.23 11.37
C LYS A 124 18.56 -20.15 10.37
N ILE A 125 18.84 -21.22 9.63
CA ILE A 125 19.87 -21.22 8.58
C ILE A 125 19.54 -20.15 7.53
N LEU A 126 18.29 -20.10 7.09
CA LEU A 126 17.85 -19.10 6.13
C LEU A 126 17.91 -17.68 6.68
N ALA A 127 17.55 -17.46 7.94
CA ALA A 127 17.65 -16.15 8.59
C ALA A 127 19.11 -15.66 8.63
N GLY A 128 20.06 -16.53 8.99
CA GLY A 128 21.49 -16.20 8.93
C GLY A 128 21.95 -15.85 7.51
N GLY A 129 21.50 -16.60 6.51
CA GLY A 129 21.78 -16.30 5.10
C GLY A 129 21.21 -14.95 4.65
N ILE A 130 19.97 -14.63 5.03
CA ILE A 130 19.32 -13.33 4.77
C ILE A 130 20.16 -12.18 5.36
N ASP A 131 20.59 -12.33 6.61
CA ASP A 131 21.39 -11.32 7.32
C ASP A 131 22.79 -11.15 6.68
N ALA A 132 23.42 -12.25 6.28
CA ALA A 132 24.74 -12.24 5.62
C ALA A 132 24.72 -11.53 4.26
N VAL A 133 23.62 -11.68 3.49
CA VAL A 133 23.42 -10.97 2.21
C VAL A 133 23.06 -9.49 2.43
N GLY A 134 22.62 -9.14 3.64
CA GLY A 134 22.11 -7.79 3.96
C GLY A 134 20.72 -7.51 3.40
N LEU A 135 19.89 -8.55 3.22
CA LEU A 135 18.51 -8.42 2.72
C LEU A 135 17.59 -7.89 3.83
N ARG A 136 17.64 -6.58 4.08
CA ARG A 136 16.85 -5.91 5.13
C ARG A 136 15.34 -6.05 4.91
N GLY A 137 14.61 -6.28 5.99
CA GLY A 137 13.15 -6.40 5.95
C GLY A 137 12.64 -7.64 5.21
N ALA A 138 13.53 -8.56 4.84
CA ALA A 138 13.17 -9.85 4.30
C ALA A 138 12.90 -10.84 5.44
N SER A 139 11.94 -11.71 5.19
CA SER A 139 11.67 -12.90 5.99
C SER A 139 11.55 -14.07 5.03
N GLY A 140 11.74 -15.28 5.51
CA GLY A 140 11.70 -16.42 4.62
C GLY A 140 11.36 -17.72 5.29
N ARG A 141 11.14 -18.72 4.44
CA ARG A 141 10.94 -20.10 4.83
C ARG A 141 11.84 -21.00 3.99
N LEU A 142 12.58 -21.88 4.65
CA LEU A 142 13.44 -22.86 4.00
C LEU A 142 12.75 -24.23 3.99
N GLY A 143 12.36 -24.66 2.79
CA GLY A 143 11.94 -26.03 2.52
C GLY A 143 13.14 -26.94 2.27
N THR A 144 12.90 -28.20 1.91
CA THR A 144 13.98 -29.12 1.53
C THR A 144 14.47 -28.90 0.11
N ARG A 145 13.57 -28.51 -0.81
CA ARG A 145 13.88 -28.31 -2.23
C ARG A 145 13.63 -26.90 -2.74
N ILE A 146 13.01 -26.04 -1.92
CA ILE A 146 12.68 -24.67 -2.26
C ILE A 146 12.92 -23.78 -1.05
N PHE A 147 13.25 -22.52 -1.30
CA PHE A 147 13.17 -21.47 -0.30
C PHE A 147 12.30 -20.33 -0.82
N THR A 148 11.62 -19.67 0.10
CA THR A 148 10.78 -18.50 -0.21
C THR A 148 11.24 -17.34 0.64
N LEU A 149 11.43 -16.19 0.03
CA LEU A 149 11.72 -14.91 0.68
C LEU A 149 10.57 -13.94 0.40
N VAL A 150 10.16 -13.21 1.42
CA VAL A 150 9.11 -12.20 1.37
C VAL A 150 9.58 -10.94 2.07
N GLY A 151 9.40 -9.79 1.42
CA GLY A 151 9.75 -8.49 1.99
C GLY A 151 8.97 -7.33 1.37
N GLY A 152 9.21 -6.13 1.90
CA GLY A 152 8.65 -4.86 1.39
C GLY A 152 9.40 -4.31 0.18
N GLU A 153 9.22 -3.02 -0.11
CA GLU A 153 9.87 -2.33 -1.24
C GLU A 153 11.40 -2.40 -1.18
N ASP A 154 12.00 -2.13 -0.01
CA ASP A 154 13.46 -2.24 0.21
C ASP A 154 14.01 -3.62 -0.19
N PHE A 155 13.27 -4.68 0.11
CA PHE A 155 13.64 -6.05 -0.29
C PHE A 155 13.51 -6.23 -1.81
N GLY A 156 12.44 -5.72 -2.43
CA GLY A 156 12.27 -5.76 -3.88
C GLY A 156 13.42 -5.06 -4.62
N GLU A 157 13.84 -3.88 -4.14
CA GLU A 157 14.98 -3.14 -4.70
C GLU A 157 16.31 -3.87 -4.49
N SER A 158 16.53 -4.43 -3.30
CA SER A 158 17.73 -5.22 -2.99
C SER A 158 17.84 -6.43 -3.93
N MET A 159 16.73 -7.14 -4.14
CA MET A 159 16.67 -8.32 -4.99
C MET A 159 16.89 -8.04 -6.48
N ALA A 160 16.61 -6.83 -6.96
CA ALA A 160 16.92 -6.44 -8.34
C ALA A 160 18.44 -6.44 -8.63
N HIS A 161 19.26 -6.31 -7.59
CA HIS A 161 20.72 -6.23 -7.67
C HIS A 161 21.43 -7.53 -7.26
N VAL A 162 20.72 -8.45 -6.60
CA VAL A 162 21.27 -9.76 -6.20
C VAL A 162 21.19 -10.73 -7.37
N GLY A 163 22.33 -11.29 -7.77
CA GLY A 163 22.41 -12.29 -8.83
C GLY A 163 21.65 -13.57 -8.48
N ARG A 164 21.04 -14.23 -9.49
CA ARG A 164 20.17 -15.41 -9.30
C ARG A 164 20.82 -16.61 -8.60
N GLY A 165 22.15 -16.70 -8.53
CA GLY A 165 22.88 -17.77 -7.85
C GLY A 165 23.46 -17.39 -6.47
N THR A 166 23.40 -16.11 -6.09
CA THR A 166 24.06 -15.61 -4.88
C THR A 166 23.36 -16.11 -3.61
N ILE A 167 22.04 -16.23 -3.63
CA ILE A 167 21.26 -16.65 -2.45
C ILE A 167 21.39 -18.15 -2.21
N GLU A 168 21.30 -18.98 -3.25
CA GLU A 168 21.49 -20.43 -3.10
C GLU A 168 22.91 -20.76 -2.61
N GLY A 169 23.92 -20.07 -3.15
CA GLY A 169 25.30 -20.18 -2.69
C GLY A 169 25.47 -19.79 -1.22
N LEU A 170 24.89 -18.68 -0.79
CA LEU A 170 25.02 -18.22 0.61
C LEU A 170 24.24 -19.11 1.59
N VAL A 171 23.08 -19.64 1.21
CA VAL A 171 22.38 -20.64 2.03
C VAL A 171 23.20 -21.93 2.12
N ARG A 172 23.89 -22.34 1.05
CA ARG A 172 24.80 -23.49 1.06
C ARG A 172 25.98 -23.27 2.00
N ASP A 173 26.67 -22.14 1.89
CA ASP A 173 27.83 -21.80 2.70
C ASP A 173 27.47 -21.81 4.20
N HIS A 174 26.35 -21.19 4.56
CA HIS A 174 25.86 -21.19 5.94
C HIS A 174 25.37 -22.56 6.44
N LEU A 175 24.80 -23.39 5.56
CA LEU A 175 24.42 -24.74 5.89
C LEU A 175 25.66 -25.60 6.18
N GLN A 176 26.72 -25.43 5.40
CA GLN A 176 27.99 -26.12 5.59
C GLN A 176 28.65 -25.68 6.91
N GLU A 177 28.70 -24.38 7.19
CA GLU A 177 29.20 -23.84 8.47
C GLU A 177 28.38 -24.34 9.68
N SER A 178 27.07 -24.45 9.54
CA SER A 178 26.17 -24.95 10.60
C SER A 178 26.35 -26.45 10.86
N ILE A 179 26.64 -27.25 9.83
CA ILE A 179 26.95 -28.68 9.96
C ILE A 179 28.34 -28.88 10.57
N GLU A 180 29.34 -28.12 10.14
CA GLU A 180 30.72 -28.21 10.64
C GLU A 180 30.84 -27.76 12.12
N SER A 181 30.12 -26.70 12.50
CA SER A 181 30.05 -26.22 13.89
C SER A 181 29.24 -27.13 14.82
N GLY A 182 28.27 -27.88 14.29
CA GLY A 182 27.55 -28.93 15.03
C GLY A 182 28.36 -30.21 15.26
N SER A 183 29.40 -30.46 14.44
CA SER A 183 30.22 -31.67 14.52
C SER A 183 31.45 -31.58 15.43
N SER A 184 31.70 -30.41 16.05
CA SER A 184 32.82 -30.17 16.98
C SER A 184 32.43 -30.25 18.47
N ALA A 185 31.21 -30.71 18.78
CA ALA A 185 30.69 -30.88 20.15
C ALA A 185 30.40 -32.36 20.50
N GLY A 186 31.17 -33.29 19.91
CA GLY A 186 31.11 -34.74 20.19
C GLY A 186 32.36 -35.25 20.87
#